data_AF-A0A2G7GT20-F1
#
_entry.id   AF-A0A2G7GT20-F1
#
_cell.length_a   1.000
_cell.length_b   1.000
_cell.length_c   1.000
_cell.angle_alpha   90.00
_cell.angle_beta   90.00
_cell.angle_gamma   90.00
#
_symmetry.space_group_name_H-M   'P 1'
#
loop_
_entity.id
_entity.type
_entity.pdbx_description
1 polymer ?
#
loop_
_entity_poly.entity_id
_entity_poly.type
_entity_poly.pdbx_seq_one_letter_code
_entity_poly.pdbx_strand_id
1 'polypeptide(L)'
;MKTRQFTEAQIIQLLQDAQKGEKSVEELCRDFGCSPASFYAWRKKYGDTTPDEAKRLRHLEKENARLLRIVGQQRLELEGMKEVLAKKR
;
A
#
# COMPACT_ATOMS: atom_id res chain seq x y z
N MET A 1 4.60 -14.92 -25.58
CA MET A 1 3.27 -14.52 -25.07
C MET A 1 3.42 -13.24 -24.26
N LYS A 2 2.67 -12.18 -24.57
CA LYS A 2 2.66 -10.96 -23.73
C LYS A 2 2.05 -11.31 -22.38
N THR A 3 2.81 -11.13 -21.30
CA THR A 3 2.29 -11.26 -19.94
C THR A 3 1.39 -10.07 -19.66
N ARG A 4 0.09 -10.32 -19.51
CA ARG A 4 -0.87 -9.29 -19.10
C ARG A 4 -0.51 -8.90 -17.66
N GLN A 5 -0.09 -7.65 -17.45
CA GLN A 5 0.26 -7.17 -16.11
C GLN A 5 -1.01 -6.72 -15.41
N PHE A 6 -1.36 -7.39 -14.32
CA PHE A 6 -2.47 -7.00 -13.44
C PHE A 6 -1.95 -6.04 -12.37
N THR A 7 -2.68 -4.94 -12.15
CA THR A 7 -2.38 -4.01 -11.08
C THR A 7 -2.80 -4.58 -9.73
N GLU A 8 -2.15 -4.13 -8.65
CA GLU A 8 -2.50 -4.55 -7.28
C GLU A 8 -3.97 -4.24 -6.96
N ALA A 9 -4.49 -3.09 -7.39
CA ALA A 9 -5.89 -2.72 -7.18
C ALA A 9 -6.87 -3.70 -7.85
N GLN A 10 -6.57 -4.13 -9.09
CA GLN A 10 -7.39 -5.11 -9.81
C GLN A 10 -7.36 -6.48 -9.13
N ILE A 11 -6.19 -6.90 -8.65
CA ILE A 11 -6.03 -8.17 -7.93
C ILE A 11 -6.83 -8.15 -6.63
N ILE A 12 -6.75 -7.06 -5.85
CA ILE A 12 -7.48 -6.96 -4.59
C ILE A 12 -9.00 -6.95 -4.86
N GLN A 13 -9.47 -6.25 -5.89
CA GLN A 13 -10.89 -6.26 -6.26
C GLN A 13 -11.39 -7.67 -6.59
N LEU A 14 -10.61 -8.44 -7.38
CA LEU A 14 -10.92 -9.84 -7.69
C LEU A 14 -11.03 -10.70 -6.42
N LEU A 15 -10.11 -10.51 -5.47
CA LEU A 15 -10.12 -11.26 -4.20
C LEU A 15 -11.34 -10.90 -3.34
N GLN A 16 -11.78 -9.64 -3.34
CA GLN A 16 -13.01 -9.24 -2.67
C GLN A 16 -14.26 -9.82 -3.31
N ASP A 17 -14.34 -9.82 -4.63
CA ASP A 17 -15.48 -10.41 -5.34
C ASP A 17 -15.59 -11.92 -5.06
N ALA A 18 -14.45 -12.59 -4.91
CA ALA A 18 -14.41 -13.97 -4.43
C ALA A 18 -14.85 -14.13 -2.96
N GLN A 19 -14.61 -13.15 -2.08
CA GLN A 19 -15.10 -13.18 -0.69
C GLN A 19 -16.62 -13.00 -0.59
N LYS A 20 -17.25 -12.29 -1.52
CA LYS A 20 -18.72 -12.14 -1.57
C LYS A 20 -19.44 -13.45 -1.88
N GLY A 21 -18.77 -14.39 -2.55
CA GLY A 21 -19.29 -15.73 -2.84
C GLY A 21 -20.36 -15.79 -3.93
N GLU A 22 -20.54 -14.72 -4.71
CA GLU A 22 -21.55 -14.66 -5.79
C GLU A 22 -21.17 -15.49 -7.03
N LYS A 23 -19.88 -15.74 -7.25
CA LYS A 23 -19.33 -16.53 -8.36
C LYS A 23 -18.28 -17.52 -7.85
N SER A 24 -18.12 -18.63 -8.57
CA SER A 24 -17.01 -19.56 -8.32
C SER A 24 -15.65 -18.92 -8.66
N VAL A 25 -14.57 -19.42 -8.06
CA VAL A 25 -13.21 -18.95 -8.36
C VAL A 25 -12.86 -19.19 -9.83
N GLU A 26 -13.36 -20.28 -10.41
CA GLU A 26 -13.18 -20.66 -11.80
C GLU A 26 -13.81 -19.66 -12.77
N GLU A 27 -15.04 -19.20 -12.47
CA GLU A 27 -15.73 -18.18 -13.26
C GLU A 27 -15.05 -16.82 -13.11
N LEU A 28 -14.69 -16.42 -11.89
CA LEU A 28 -13.96 -15.17 -11.64
C LEU A 28 -12.63 -15.13 -12.38
N CYS A 29 -11.87 -16.23 -12.37
CA CYS A 29 -10.61 -16.34 -13.09
C CYS A 29 -10.81 -16.25 -14.62
N ARG A 30 -11.88 -16.85 -15.15
CA ARG A 30 -12.22 -16.79 -16.57
C ARG A 30 -12.58 -15.36 -17.00
N ASP A 31 -13.43 -14.69 -16.24
CA ASP A 31 -13.86 -13.31 -16.52
C ASP A 31 -12.69 -12.33 -16.41
N PHE A 32 -11.85 -12.50 -15.39
CA PHE A 32 -10.69 -11.64 -15.15
C PHE A 32 -9.50 -11.93 -16.08
N GLY A 33 -9.48 -13.12 -16.69
CA GLY A 33 -8.40 -13.57 -17.58
C GLY A 33 -7.14 -14.00 -16.84
N CYS A 34 -7.26 -14.52 -15.61
CA CYS A 34 -6.16 -15.11 -14.86
C CYS A 34 -6.34 -16.63 -14.68
N SER A 35 -5.28 -17.32 -14.24
CA SER A 35 -5.40 -18.72 -13.85
C SER A 35 -5.82 -18.85 -12.38
N PRO A 36 -6.51 -19.95 -11.98
CA PRO A 36 -6.79 -20.22 -10.57
C PRO A 36 -5.52 -20.26 -9.71
N ALA A 37 -4.40 -20.75 -10.25
CA ALA A 37 -3.12 -20.75 -9.56
C ALA A 37 -2.63 -19.32 -9.23
N SER A 38 -2.78 -18.39 -10.18
CA SER A 38 -2.49 -16.97 -9.95
C SER A 38 -3.39 -16.37 -8.88
N PHE A 39 -4.68 -16.69 -8.90
CA PHE A 39 -5.64 -16.24 -7.89
C PHE A 39 -5.23 -16.68 -6.47
N TYR A 40 -4.89 -17.95 -6.26
CA TYR A 40 -4.48 -18.43 -4.93
C TYR A 40 -3.13 -17.84 -4.48
N ALA A 41 -2.19 -17.64 -5.42
CA ALA A 41 -0.94 -16.95 -5.11
C ALA A 41 -1.19 -15.49 -4.65
N TRP A 42 -2.11 -14.80 -5.30
CA TRP A 42 -2.53 -13.46 -4.88
C TRP A 42 -3.31 -13.45 -3.58
N ARG A 43 -4.19 -14.43 -3.35
CA ARG A 43 -4.91 -14.58 -2.08
C ARG A 43 -3.95 -14.77 -0.91
N LYS A 44 -2.86 -15.52 -1.09
CA LYS A 44 -1.81 -15.65 -0.06
C LYS A 44 -1.07 -14.32 0.19
N LYS A 45 -0.92 -13.48 -0.83
CA LYS A 45 -0.16 -12.23 -0.75
C LYS A 45 -1.00 -11.03 -0.28
N TYR A 46 -2.28 -10.98 -0.65
CA TYR A 46 -3.16 -9.82 -0.47
C TYR A 46 -4.50 -10.17 0.17
N GLY A 47 -4.78 -11.44 0.48
CA GLY A 47 -6.10 -11.91 0.94
C GLY A 47 -6.56 -11.32 2.27
N ASP A 48 -5.63 -10.84 3.09
CA ASP A 48 -5.90 -10.15 4.36
C ASP A 48 -5.90 -8.62 4.22
N THR A 49 -5.79 -8.09 2.99
CA THR A 49 -5.72 -6.66 2.72
C THR A 49 -6.91 -6.22 1.90
N THR A 50 -7.82 -5.46 2.49
CA THR A 50 -8.87 -4.78 1.73
C THR A 50 -8.27 -3.62 0.89
N PRO A 51 -8.88 -3.21 -0.24
CA PRO A 51 -8.42 -2.06 -1.02
C PRO A 51 -8.40 -0.78 -0.20
N ASP A 52 -9.34 -0.64 0.74
CA ASP A 52 -9.42 0.49 1.66
C ASP A 52 -8.27 0.48 2.67
N GLU A 53 -7.89 -0.68 3.21
CA GLU A 53 -6.70 -0.80 4.05
C GLU A 53 -5.42 -0.52 3.27
N ALA A 54 -5.29 -1.03 2.04
CA ALA A 54 -4.13 -0.74 1.18
C ALA A 54 -4.03 0.76 0.84
N LYS A 55 -5.16 1.41 0.56
CA LYS A 55 -5.23 2.85 0.29
C LYS A 55 -4.90 3.67 1.54
N ARG A 56 -5.43 3.26 2.69
CA ARG A 56 -5.15 3.87 3.99
C ARG A 56 -3.68 3.73 4.37
N LEU A 57 -3.08 2.55 4.16
CA LEU A 57 -1.67 2.30 4.43
C LEU A 57 -0.77 3.22 3.58
N ARG A 58 -0.98 3.29 2.27
CA ARG A 58 -0.22 4.20 1.39
C ARG A 58 -0.35 5.67 1.80
N HIS A 59 -1.54 6.08 2.24
CA HIS A 59 -1.77 7.44 2.72
C HIS A 59 -0.98 7.70 4.03
N LEU A 60 -1.04 6.78 4.98
CA LEU A 60 -0.30 6.87 6.24
C LEU A 60 1.22 6.87 6.03
N GLU A 61 1.73 6.05 5.12
CA GLU A 61 3.16 6.04 4.76
C GLU A 61 3.62 7.39 4.20
N LYS A 62 2.82 7.98 3.30
CA LYS A 62 3.11 9.30 2.72
C LYS A 62 3.10 10.40 3.78
N GLU A 63 2.10 10.40 4.66
CA GLU A 63 2.03 11.38 5.75
C GLU A 63 3.17 11.18 6.76
N ASN A 64 3.54 9.94 7.10
CA ASN A 64 4.66 9.67 7.99
C ASN A 64 5.98 10.19 7.39
N ALA A 65 6.23 9.95 6.10
CA ALA A 65 7.39 10.50 5.41
C ALA A 65 7.41 12.04 5.42
N ARG A 66 6.24 12.69 5.27
CA ARG A 66 6.11 14.15 5.37
C ARG A 66 6.42 14.64 6.78
N LEU A 67 5.85 14.00 7.80
CA LEU A 67 6.05 14.34 9.21
C LEU A 67 7.50 14.18 9.64
N LEU A 68 8.16 13.07 9.28
CA LEU A 68 9.58 12.85 9.56
C LEU A 68 10.46 13.96 8.98
N ARG A 69 10.17 14.44 7.77
CA ARG A 69 10.90 15.56 7.16
C ARG A 69 10.73 16.85 7.97
N ILE A 70 9.49 17.17 8.36
CA ILE A 70 9.19 18.37 9.16
C ILE A 70 9.90 18.31 10.51
N VAL A 71 9.80 17.17 11.21
CA VAL A 71 10.45 16.98 12.51
C VAL A 71 11.98 17.08 12.39
N GLY A 72 12.56 16.48 11.34
CA GLY A 72 13.99 16.59 11.07
C GLY A 72 14.44 18.05 10.87
N GLN A 73 13.70 18.81 10.05
CA GLN A 73 13.98 20.23 9.81
C GLN A 73 13.89 21.06 11.09
N GLN A 74 12.82 20.88 11.86
CA GLN A 74 12.63 21.57 13.14
C GLN A 74 13.76 21.25 14.14
N ARG A 75 14.22 20.00 14.17
CA ARG A 75 15.31 19.59 15.04
C ARG A 75 16.62 20.30 14.69
N LEU A 76 16.94 20.42 13.39
CA LEU A 76 18.12 21.13 12.92
C LEU A 76 18.06 22.63 13.26
N GLU A 77 16.90 23.26 13.07
CA GLU A 77 16.70 24.68 13.42
C GLU A 77 16.88 24.92 14.93
N LEU A 78 16.30 24.06 15.76
CA LEU A 78 16.44 24.13 17.22
C LEU A 78 17.91 23.95 17.66
N GLU A 79 18.65 23.04 17.03
CA GLU A 79 20.05 22.82 17.32
C GLU A 79 20.90 24.05 16.94
N GLY A 80 20.70 24.60 15.74
CA GLY A 80 21.36 25.84 15.32
C GLY A 80 21.05 27.02 16.24
N MET A 81 19.80 27.19 16.67
CA MET A 81 19.43 28.24 17.64
C MET A 81 20.16 28.06 18.98
N LYS A 82 20.25 26.84 19.49
CA LYS A 82 20.97 26.55 20.73
C LYS A 82 22.46 26.84 20.61
N GLU A 83 23.10 26.49 19.49
CA GLU A 83 24.51 26.81 19.26
C GLU A 83 24.77 28.31 19.25
N VAL A 84 23.92 29.09 18.57
CA VAL A 84 24.04 30.56 18.52
C VAL A 84 23.90 31.16 19.92
N LEU A 85 22.93 30.68 20.72
CA LEU A 85 22.75 31.13 22.10
C LEU A 85 23.93 30.74 23.00
N ALA A 86 24.53 29.56 22.79
CA ALA A 86 25.69 29.12 23.55
C ALA A 86 26.94 29.96 23.23
N LYS A 87 27.16 30.34 21.96
CA LYS A 87 28.28 31.18 21.53
C LYS A 87 28.18 32.65 21.97
N LYS A 88 27.00 33.09 22.41
CA LYS A 88 26.75 34.46 22.92
C LYS A 88 27.04 34.63 24.42
N ARG A 89 27.35 33.55 25.13
CA ARG A 89 27.70 33.55 26.56
C ARG A 89 29.21 33.61 26.77
#